data_AF-A0A1V5FJ93-F1
#
_entry.id   AF-A0A1V5FJ93-F1
#
_cell.length_a   1.000
_cell.length_b   1.000
_cell.length_c   1.000
_cell.angle_alpha   90.00
_cell.angle_beta   90.00
_cell.angle_gamma   90.00
#
_symmetry.space_group_name_H-M   'P 1'
#
loop_
_entity.id
_entity.type
_entity.pdbx_description
1 polymer ?
#
loop_
_entity_poly.entity_id
_entity_poly.type
_entity_poly.pdbx_seq_one_letter_code
_entity_poly.pdbx_strand_id
1 'polypeptide(L)'
;MNLDELKVALESKGFRIYPNSLGRGPWIACRRRSGVRRCECNETKDGIQVVATPSELDVHGTIFPSVELDVTGEFEGRWYKLQCYSLKQDELVQSLDEIESALVRAWEALKEQSHGR
;
A
#
# COMPACT_ATOMS: atom_id res chain seq x y z
N MET A 1 5.58 -10.95 14.49
CA MET A 1 5.72 -9.64 15.16
C MET A 1 4.33 -9.09 15.45
N ASN A 2 4.16 -8.30 16.51
CA ASN A 2 2.88 -7.64 16.82
C ASN A 2 2.73 -6.30 16.04
N LEU A 3 1.59 -5.62 16.18
CA LEU A 3 1.31 -4.38 15.45
C LEU A 3 2.21 -3.20 15.85
N ASP A 4 2.66 -3.12 17.11
CA ASP A 4 3.55 -2.05 17.56
C ASP A 4 4.97 -2.25 17.01
N GLU A 5 5.45 -3.50 17.00
CA GLU A 5 6.72 -3.87 16.38
C GLU A 5 6.68 -3.59 14.86
N LEU A 6 5.57 -3.92 14.19
CA LEU A 6 5.39 -3.63 12.77
C LEU A 6 5.43 -2.12 12.52
N LYS A 7 4.78 -1.33 13.37
CA LYS A 7 4.75 0.12 13.26
C LYS A 7 6.17 0.71 13.30
N VAL A 8 6.96 0.32 14.29
CA VAL A 8 8.38 0.74 14.42
C VAL A 8 9.20 0.31 13.21
N ALA A 9 9.01 -0.92 12.72
CA ALA A 9 9.70 -1.42 11.55
C ALA A 9 9.38 -0.60 10.29
N LEU A 10 8.11 -0.27 10.05
CA LEU A 10 7.69 0.56 8.92
C LEU A 10 8.20 2.00 9.04
N GLU A 11 8.18 2.60 10.23
CA GLU A 11 8.75 3.93 10.48
C GLU A 11 10.25 3.97 10.17
N SER A 12 11.00 2.94 10.57
CA SER A 12 12.44 2.83 10.25
C SER A 12 12.71 2.75 8.73
N LYS A 13 11.72 2.29 7.96
CA LYS A 13 11.75 2.24 6.50
C LYS A 13 11.16 3.50 5.86
N GLY A 14 10.90 4.55 6.63
CA GLY A 14 10.47 5.86 6.14
C GLY A 14 8.96 6.00 5.90
N PHE A 15 8.15 5.08 6.43
CA PHE A 15 6.71 5.27 6.46
C PHE A 15 6.31 6.27 7.54
N ARG A 16 5.24 7.01 7.29
CA ARG A 16 4.56 7.84 8.29
C ARG A 16 3.27 7.14 8.71
N ILE A 17 2.99 7.14 10.00
CA ILE A 17 1.83 6.46 10.56
C ILE A 17 0.69 7.46 10.76
N TYR A 18 -0.52 7.05 10.37
CA TYR A 18 -1.74 7.83 10.50
C TYR A 18 -2.82 6.99 11.20
N PRO A 19 -3.68 7.60 12.04
CA PRO A 19 -4.88 6.92 12.51
C PRO A 19 -5.74 6.47 11.33
N ASN A 20 -6.29 5.26 11.40
CA ASN A 20 -7.13 4.75 10.33
C ASN A 20 -8.60 5.01 10.64
N SER A 21 -9.17 6.04 10.01
CA SER A 21 -10.60 6.36 10.12
C SER A 21 -11.51 5.44 9.30
N LEU A 22 -10.95 4.53 8.48
CA LEU A 22 -11.69 3.66 7.56
C LEU A 22 -11.97 2.26 8.13
N GLY A 23 -11.59 2.00 9.39
CA GLY A 23 -12.10 0.86 10.18
C GLY A 23 -11.55 -0.52 9.85
N ARG A 24 -10.48 -0.64 9.05
CA ARG A 24 -9.82 -1.94 8.75
C ARG A 24 -8.68 -2.31 9.70
N GLY A 25 -8.33 -1.42 10.61
CA GLY A 25 -7.27 -1.57 11.59
C GLY A 25 -7.08 -0.27 12.37
N PRO A 26 -6.17 -0.22 13.37
CA PRO A 26 -5.99 0.97 14.22
C PRO A 26 -5.27 2.12 13.51
N TRP A 27 -4.44 1.83 12.52
CA TRP A 27 -3.62 2.81 11.81
C TRP A 27 -3.33 2.37 10.37
N ILE A 28 -2.85 3.29 9.55
CA ILE A 28 -2.23 3.03 8.25
C ILE A 28 -0.83 3.61 8.23
N ALA A 29 0.06 3.00 7.47
CA ALA A 29 1.40 3.52 7.24
C ALA A 29 1.51 3.96 5.77
N CYS A 30 1.91 5.20 5.51
CA CYS A 30 2.04 5.73 4.16
C CYS A 30 3.49 6.14 3.88
N ARG A 31 4.01 5.74 2.72
CA ARG A 31 5.29 6.21 2.17
C ARG A 31 5.10 6.60 0.72
N ARG A 32 5.71 7.69 0.27
CA ARG A 32 5.70 8.06 -1.14
C ARG A 32 6.88 7.42 -1.85
N ARG A 33 6.62 6.79 -3.00
CA ARG A 33 7.65 6.39 -3.95
C ARG A 33 7.77 7.47 -5.03
N SER A 34 8.86 8.21 -5.05
CA SER A 34 9.17 9.24 -6.06
C SER A 34 9.83 8.64 -7.31
N GLY A 35 9.90 9.42 -8.39
CA GLY A 35 10.58 9.02 -9.63
C GLY A 35 9.85 7.94 -10.45
N VAL A 36 8.56 7.74 -10.18
CA VAL A 36 7.67 6.81 -10.88
C VAL A 36 6.44 7.56 -11.39
N ARG A 37 5.60 6.92 -12.19
CA ARG A 37 4.33 7.51 -12.68
C ARG A 37 3.52 8.13 -11.54
N ARG A 38 3.03 9.36 -11.74
CA ARG A 38 2.17 10.09 -10.79
C ARG A 38 0.72 9.61 -10.85
N CYS A 39 -0.01 9.78 -9.75
CA CYS A 39 -1.47 9.72 -9.74
C CYS A 39 -2.04 11.05 -10.25
N GLU A 40 -2.99 10.98 -11.19
CA GLU A 40 -3.64 12.17 -11.79
C GLU A 40 -4.33 13.05 -10.74
N CYS A 41 -5.07 12.45 -9.79
CA CYS A 41 -5.68 13.20 -8.68
C CYS A 41 -4.67 14.00 -7.82
N ASN A 42 -3.38 13.67 -7.89
CA ASN A 42 -2.32 14.31 -7.09
C ASN A 42 -1.16 14.85 -7.96
N GLU A 43 -1.43 15.51 -9.09
CA GLU A 43 -0.39 15.95 -10.05
C GLU A 43 0.76 16.77 -9.42
N THR A 44 0.47 17.49 -8.33
CA THR A 44 1.44 18.31 -7.58
C THR A 44 2.40 17.49 -6.71
N LYS A 45 2.13 16.20 -6.51
CA LYS A 45 2.95 15.29 -5.71
C LYS A 45 3.71 14.37 -6.64
N ASP A 46 5.03 14.30 -6.46
CA ASP A 46 5.84 13.38 -7.23
C ASP A 46 5.57 11.92 -6.83
N GLY A 47 5.46 11.07 -7.86
CA GLY A 47 5.26 9.63 -7.78
C GLY A 47 3.92 9.17 -7.21
N ILE A 48 3.93 8.01 -6.55
CA ILE A 48 2.72 7.34 -6.05
C ILE A 48 2.85 7.02 -4.55
N GLN A 49 1.71 6.91 -3.86
CA GLN A 49 1.70 6.54 -2.45
C GLN A 49 1.60 5.03 -2.30
N VAL A 50 2.48 4.47 -1.47
CA VAL A 50 2.45 3.10 -0.98
C VAL A 50 1.82 3.12 0.41
N VAL A 51 0.84 2.26 0.64
CA VAL A 51 0.08 2.20 1.89
C VAL A 51 0.15 0.80 2.46
N ALA A 52 0.61 0.67 3.70
CA ALA A 52 0.47 -0.56 4.48
C ALA A 52 -0.71 -0.43 5.45
N THR A 53 -1.64 -1.38 5.37
CA THR A 53 -2.85 -1.42 6.20
C THR A 53 -2.85 -2.71 7.02
N PRO A 54 -2.49 -2.67 8.32
CA PRO A 54 -2.69 -3.80 9.20
C PRO A 54 -4.18 -4.01 9.46
N SER A 55 -4.57 -5.25 9.67
CA SER A 55 -5.92 -5.65 10.05
C SER A 55 -5.90 -6.86 10.98
N GLU A 56 -6.97 -7.02 11.72
CA GLU A 56 -7.20 -8.18 12.58
C GLU A 56 -8.61 -8.70 12.29
N LEU A 57 -8.71 -9.96 11.89
CA LEU A 57 -9.97 -10.62 11.63
C LEU A 57 -10.28 -11.59 12.78
N ASP A 58 -11.40 -11.38 13.47
CA ASP A 58 -11.92 -12.35 14.44
C ASP A 58 -12.74 -13.42 13.70
N VAL A 59 -12.28 -14.67 13.77
CA VAL A 59 -13.03 -15.85 13.32
C VAL A 59 -13.26 -16.75 14.53
N HIS A 60 -14.49 -16.68 15.06
CA HIS A 60 -14.95 -17.50 16.19
C HIS A 60 -14.06 -17.40 17.45
N GLY A 61 -13.62 -16.19 17.81
CA GLY A 61 -12.76 -15.93 18.97
C GLY A 61 -11.27 -16.13 18.71
N THR A 62 -10.90 -16.50 17.48
CA THR A 62 -9.51 -16.57 17.05
C THR A 62 -9.19 -15.34 16.20
N ILE A 63 -8.21 -14.55 16.65
CA ILE A 63 -7.75 -13.36 15.93
C ILE A 63 -6.71 -13.78 14.88
N PHE A 64 -6.96 -13.43 13.63
CA PHE A 64 -6.07 -13.61 12.49
C PHE A 64 -5.53 -12.24 12.06
N PRO A 65 -4.32 -11.87 12.50
CA PRO A 65 -3.73 -10.60 12.14
C PRO A 65 -3.12 -10.70 10.74
N SER A 66 -3.32 -9.68 9.92
CA SER A 66 -2.74 -9.61 8.58
C SER A 66 -2.34 -8.18 8.23
N VAL A 67 -1.58 -8.02 7.16
CA VAL A 67 -1.27 -6.72 6.60
C VAL A 67 -1.42 -6.75 5.08
N GLU A 68 -1.90 -5.64 4.53
CA GLU A 68 -1.97 -5.42 3.09
C GLU A 68 -1.00 -4.29 2.72
N LEU A 69 -0.31 -4.43 1.59
CA LEU A 69 0.47 -3.35 0.98
C LEU A 69 -0.16 -3.02 -0.37
N ASP A 70 -0.50 -1.75 -0.58
CA ASP A 70 -1.13 -1.31 -1.83
C ASP A 70 -0.57 -0.02 -2.40
N VAL A 71 -0.79 0.13 -3.70
CA VAL A 71 -0.63 1.36 -4.46
C VAL A 71 -1.99 1.69 -5.07
N THR A 72 -2.51 2.87 -4.75
CA THR A 72 -3.81 3.34 -5.23
C THR A 72 -3.66 4.68 -5.95
N GLY A 73 -4.15 4.76 -7.18
CA GLY A 73 -4.00 5.97 -8.01
C GLY A 73 -4.98 6.05 -9.16
N GLU A 74 -5.18 7.27 -9.64
CA GLU A 74 -5.96 7.58 -10.83
C GLU A 74 -5.05 7.67 -12.07
N PHE A 75 -5.47 7.01 -13.15
CA PHE A 75 -4.83 7.03 -14.46
C PHE A 75 -5.89 6.94 -15.57
N GLU A 76 -5.84 7.85 -16.54
CA GLU A 76 -6.82 8.02 -17.62
C GLU A 76 -8.26 8.14 -17.07
N GLY A 77 -8.44 8.90 -15.99
CA GLY A 77 -9.74 9.11 -15.34
C GLY A 77 -10.35 7.86 -14.68
N ARG A 78 -9.54 6.81 -14.45
CA ARG A 78 -9.96 5.57 -13.76
C ARG A 78 -9.08 5.30 -12.55
N TRP A 79 -9.70 4.86 -11.48
CA TRP A 79 -9.01 4.47 -10.25
C TRP A 79 -8.56 3.02 -10.31
N TYR A 80 -7.28 2.80 -10.05
CA TYR A 80 -6.69 1.48 -9.90
C TYR A 80 -6.19 1.30 -8.47
N LYS A 81 -6.38 0.08 -7.94
CA LYS A 81 -5.79 -0.39 -6.71
C LYS A 81 -5.02 -1.67 -6.98
N LEU A 82 -3.71 -1.64 -6.80
CA LEU A 82 -2.83 -2.80 -6.88
C LEU A 82 -2.42 -3.17 -5.47
N GLN A 83 -2.68 -4.40 -5.05
CA GLN A 83 -2.46 -4.81 -3.66
C GLN A 83 -1.84 -6.20 -3.55
N CYS A 84 -0.96 -6.35 -2.56
CA CYS A 84 -0.53 -7.63 -2.01
C CYS A 84 -1.17 -7.74 -0.62
N TYR A 85 -1.93 -8.81 -0.37
CA TYR A 85 -2.85 -8.91 0.77
C TYR A 85 -2.66 -10.22 1.53
N SER A 86 -3.22 -10.28 2.75
CA SER A 86 -3.10 -11.43 3.66
C SER A 86 -1.66 -11.78 4.05
N LEU A 87 -0.76 -10.79 4.03
CA LEU A 87 0.63 -10.98 4.44
C LEU A 87 0.71 -11.13 5.96
N LYS A 88 1.67 -11.93 6.41
CA LYS A 88 2.12 -11.84 7.80
C LYS A 88 2.95 -10.57 7.98
N GLN A 89 2.99 -10.05 9.20
CA GLN A 89 3.68 -8.80 9.50
C GLN A 89 5.20 -8.91 9.28
N ASP A 90 5.80 -10.04 9.66
CA ASP A 90 7.22 -10.33 9.44
C ASP A 90 7.56 -10.53 7.96
N GLU A 91 6.69 -11.23 7.23
CA GLU A 91 6.78 -11.39 5.78
C GLU A 91 6.80 -10.03 5.06
N LEU A 92 5.88 -9.12 5.41
CA LEU A 92 5.88 -7.77 4.85
C LEU A 92 7.21 -7.06 5.08
N VAL A 93 7.76 -7.11 6.29
CA VAL A 93 9.01 -6.38 6.62
C VAL A 93 10.21 -6.97 5.87
N GLN A 94 10.27 -8.29 5.72
CA GLN A 94 11.35 -9.00 5.02
C GLN A 94 11.31 -8.76 3.52
N SER A 95 10.13 -8.76 2.91
CA SER A 95 9.95 -8.66 1.46
C SER A 95 9.43 -7.30 0.99
N LEU A 96 9.47 -6.26 1.84
CA LEU A 96 8.83 -4.97 1.55
C LEU A 96 9.27 -4.37 0.21
N ASP A 97 10.57 -4.32 -0.04
CA ASP A 97 11.12 -3.68 -1.22
C ASP A 97 10.80 -4.47 -2.50
N GLU A 98 10.71 -5.80 -2.40
CA GLU A 98 10.30 -6.67 -3.50
C GLU A 98 8.83 -6.47 -3.85
N ILE A 99 7.95 -6.52 -2.84
CA ILE A 99 6.50 -6.33 -3.01
C ILE A 99 6.22 -4.92 -3.56
N GLU A 100 6.83 -3.88 -2.98
CA GLU A 100 6.71 -2.51 -3.47
C GLU A 100 7.18 -2.40 -4.92
N SER A 101 8.32 -2.99 -5.28
CA SER A 101 8.82 -2.95 -6.65
C SER A 101 7.85 -3.61 -7.64
N ALA A 102 7.23 -4.73 -7.26
CA ALA A 102 6.24 -5.40 -8.09
C ALA A 102 4.98 -4.53 -8.31
N LEU A 103 4.45 -3.93 -7.23
CA LEU A 103 3.28 -3.04 -7.30
C LEU A 103 3.56 -1.80 -8.14
N VAL A 104 4.72 -1.17 -7.96
CA VAL A 104 5.15 0.00 -8.72
C VAL A 104 5.32 -0.33 -10.20
N ARG A 105 5.96 -1.47 -10.55
CA ARG A 105 6.09 -1.90 -11.94
C ARG A 105 4.74 -2.12 -12.61
N ALA A 106 3.79 -2.74 -11.89
CA ALA A 106 2.44 -2.93 -12.38
C ALA A 106 1.71 -1.58 -12.60
N TRP A 107 1.90 -0.61 -11.70
CA TRP A 107 1.40 0.75 -11.87
C TRP A 107 2.00 1.46 -13.09
N GLU A 108 3.31 1.34 -13.29
CA GLU A 108 3.99 1.95 -14.44
C GLU A 108 3.60 1.29 -15.77
N ALA A 109 3.25 0.00 -15.74
CA ALA A 109 2.82 -0.77 -16.90
C ALA A 109 1.41 -0.43 -17.40
N LEU A 110 0.63 0.36 -16.67
CA LEU A 110 -0.65 0.88 -17.18
C LEU A 110 -0.41 1.68 -18.47
N LYS A 111 -1.16 1.35 -19.53
CA LYS A 111 -1.05 1.99 -20.84
C LYS A 111 -2.30 2.80 -21.11
N GLU A 112 -2.11 3.91 -21.84
CA GLU A 112 -3.20 4.63 -22.47
C GLU A 112 -4.03 3.63 -23.27
N GLN A 113 -5.35 3.68 -23.10
CA GLN A 113 -6.21 2.87 -23.94
C GLN A 113 -6.23 3.51 -25.31
N SER A 114 -5.85 2.74 -26.33
CA SER A 114 -6.00 3.16 -27.71
C SER A 114 -7.50 3.34 -27.95
N HIS A 115 -7.97 4.58 -27.96
CA HIS A 115 -9.30 4.89 -28.44
C HIS A 115 -9.24 4.59 -29.93
N GLY A 116 -9.69 3.40 -30.33
CA GLY A 116 -9.91 3.06 -31.73
C GLY A 116 -10.78 4.15 -32.32
N ARG A 117 -10.19 4.95 -33.22
CA ARG A 117 -10.91 5.91 -34.04
C ARG A 117 -11.81 5.18 -35.02
#